data_AF-A0A838LQW5-F1
#
_entry.id   AF-A0A838LQW5-F1
#
_cell.length_a   1.000
_cell.length_b   1.000
_cell.length_c   1.000
_cell.angle_alpha   90.00
_cell.angle_beta   90.00
_cell.angle_gamma   90.00
#
_symmetry.space_group_name_H-M   'P 1'
#
loop_
_entity.id
_entity.type
_entity.pdbx_description
1 polymer ?
#
loop_
_entity_poly.entity_id
_entity_poly.type
_entity_poly.pdbx_seq_one_letter_code
_entity_poly.pdbx_strand_id
1 'polypeptide(L)'
;MTTQQRSTTVAPGGSAAVLADLAHAQQRIAQLTEALDTRGVIGRAQGIIMERYEVDEGQALEVLKRVSSQSDIPLRDIAAHLVETRRLPK
;
A
#
# COMPACT_ATOMS: atom_id res chain seq x y z
N MET A 1 53.74 26.59 -30.12
CA MET A 1 53.26 25.27 -29.64
C MET A 1 52.49 25.49 -28.35
N THR A 2 51.21 25.88 -28.47
CA THR A 2 50.26 25.97 -27.35
C THR A 2 48.89 25.66 -27.92
N THR A 3 48.51 24.38 -27.91
CA THR A 3 47.20 23.93 -28.39
C THR A 3 46.22 24.00 -27.22
N GLN A 4 45.24 24.89 -27.39
CA GLN A 4 44.13 25.17 -26.50
C GLN A 4 43.19 23.96 -26.40
N GLN A 5 42.98 23.49 -25.17
CA GLN A 5 42.09 22.39 -24.81
C GLN A 5 40.67 22.95 -24.70
N ARG A 6 39.83 22.72 -25.74
CA ARG A 6 38.39 23.03 -25.68
C ARG A 6 37.69 21.90 -24.94
N SER A 7 37.16 22.25 -23.78
CA SER A 7 36.21 21.47 -23.00
C SER A 7 35.02 21.05 -23.86
N THR A 8 34.55 19.81 -23.68
CA THR A 8 33.18 19.43 -24.05
C THR A 8 32.64 18.53 -22.95
N THR A 9 32.03 19.15 -21.94
CA THR A 9 31.15 18.46 -21.00
C THR A 9 29.81 18.27 -21.70
N VAL A 10 29.56 17.07 -22.24
CA VAL A 10 28.20 16.67 -22.60
C VAL A 10 27.48 16.28 -21.32
N ALA A 11 26.50 17.10 -20.91
CA ALA A 11 25.55 16.74 -19.87
C ALA A 11 24.55 15.71 -20.43
N PRO A 12 24.26 14.59 -19.74
CA PRO A 12 23.23 13.64 -20.16
C PRO A 12 21.85 14.17 -19.69
N GLY A 13 21.27 15.12 -20.42
CA GLY A 13 20.17 15.96 -19.91
C GLY A 13 18.74 15.61 -20.34
N GLY A 14 18.48 14.55 -21.11
CA GLY A 14 17.15 14.28 -21.67
C GLY A 14 16.50 12.98 -21.20
N SER A 15 17.16 11.85 -21.45
CA SER A 15 16.57 10.52 -21.24
C SER A 15 16.54 10.08 -19.77
N ALA A 16 17.45 10.58 -18.93
CA ALA A 16 17.48 10.23 -17.51
C ALA A 16 16.32 10.85 -16.72
N ALA A 17 15.90 12.07 -17.08
CA ALA A 17 14.79 12.76 -16.42
C ALA A 17 13.45 12.09 -16.72
N VAL A 18 13.17 11.75 -17.98
CA VAL A 18 11.92 11.04 -18.35
C VAL A 18 11.82 9.64 -17.75
N LEU A 19 12.95 8.94 -17.60
CA LEU A 19 12.97 7.64 -16.91
C LEU A 19 12.72 7.78 -15.41
N ALA A 20 13.27 8.82 -14.78
CA ALA A 20 13.01 9.12 -13.38
C ALA A 20 11.54 9.50 -13.14
N ASP A 21 10.96 10.37 -13.98
CA ASP A 21 9.55 10.76 -13.89
C ASP A 21 8.61 9.57 -14.07
N LEU A 22 8.91 8.68 -15.02
CA LEU A 22 8.15 7.45 -15.22
C LEU A 22 8.23 6.53 -14.00
N ALA A 23 9.42 6.32 -13.43
CA ALA A 23 9.60 5.50 -12.24
C ALA A 23 8.84 6.08 -11.03
N HIS A 24 8.84 7.41 -10.86
CA HIS A 24 8.07 8.08 -9.82
C HIS A 24 6.56 7.94 -10.02
N ALA A 25 6.06 8.07 -11.26
CA ALA A 25 4.65 7.88 -11.58
C ALA A 25 4.21 6.44 -11.29
N GLN A 26 5.02 5.44 -11.70
CA GLN A 26 4.75 4.03 -11.42
C GLN A 26 4.71 3.73 -9.92
N GLN A 27 5.67 4.25 -9.15
CA GLN A 27 5.69 4.10 -7.69
C GLN A 27 4.44 4.71 -7.05
N ARG A 28 4.02 5.91 -7.48
CA ARG A 28 2.80 6.57 -6.98
C ARG A 28 1.55 5.75 -7.28
N ILE A 29 1.44 5.22 -8.50
CA ILE A 29 0.34 4.34 -8.88
C ILE A 29 0.32 3.09 -7.99
N ALA A 30 1.47 2.44 -7.80
CA ALA A 30 1.57 1.24 -6.94
C ALA A 30 1.11 1.53 -5.50
N GLN A 31 1.60 2.62 -4.90
CA GLN A 31 1.21 3.04 -3.55
C GLN A 31 -0.30 3.34 -3.44
N LEU A 32 -0.88 4.01 -4.44
CA LEU A 32 -2.32 4.28 -4.50
C LEU A 32 -3.13 2.99 -4.64
N THR A 33 -2.70 2.08 -5.53
CA THR A 33 -3.36 0.79 -5.72
C THR A 33 -3.32 -0.05 -4.46
N GLU A 34 -2.18 -0.12 -3.78
CA GLU A 34 -2.04 -0.85 -2.51
C GLU A 34 -2.94 -0.25 -1.42
N ALA A 35 -3.01 1.07 -1.31
CA ALA A 35 -3.89 1.75 -0.35
C ALA A 35 -5.38 1.48 -0.64
N LEU A 36 -5.79 1.48 -1.91
CA LEU A 36 -7.16 1.18 -2.32
C LEU A 36 -7.55 -0.27 -2.03
N ASP A 37 -6.66 -1.22 -2.33
CA ASP A 37 -6.91 -2.64 -2.07
C ASP A 37 -7.00 -2.91 -0.56
N THR A 38 -6.12 -2.27 0.21
CA THR A 38 -6.13 -2.32 1.69
C THR A 38 -7.45 -1.78 2.26
N ARG A 39 -7.95 -0.64 1.77
CA ARG A 39 -9.22 -0.07 2.23
C ARG A 39 -10.40 -0.97 1.85
N GLY A 40 -10.37 -1.56 0.65
CA GLY A 40 -11.41 -2.47 0.19
C GLY A 40 -11.49 -3.76 1.01
N VAL A 41 -10.34 -4.38 1.32
CA VAL A 41 -10.32 -5.63 2.11
C VAL A 41 -10.76 -5.42 3.55
N ILE A 42 -10.38 -4.30 4.18
CA ILE A 42 -10.82 -3.95 5.54
C ILE A 42 -12.34 -3.74 5.57
N GLY A 43 -12.93 -3.02 4.62
CA GLY A 43 -14.38 -2.82 4.56
C GLY A 43 -15.16 -4.13 4.39
N ARG A 44 -14.67 -5.06 3.57
CA ARG A 44 -15.29 -6.40 3.44
C ARG A 44 -15.18 -7.20 4.75
N ALA A 45 -14.04 -7.15 5.41
CA ALA A 45 -13.84 -7.79 6.70
C ALA A 45 -14.77 -7.22 7.78
N GLN A 46 -14.94 -5.90 7.82
CA GLN A 46 -15.91 -5.23 8.70
C GLN A 46 -17.33 -5.75 8.45
N GLY A 47 -17.77 -5.82 7.18
CA GLY A 47 -19.10 -6.36 6.84
C GLY A 47 -19.34 -7.79 7.33
N ILE A 48 -18.31 -8.65 7.27
CA ILE A 48 -18.40 -10.02 7.82
C ILE A 48 -18.57 -10.01 9.35
N ILE A 49 -17.86 -9.13 10.06
CA ILE A 49 -17.96 -9.00 11.52
C ILE A 49 -19.32 -8.41 11.92
N MET A 50 -19.77 -7.36 11.21
CA MET A 50 -21.06 -6.73 11.44
C MET A 50 -22.20 -7.74 11.33
N GLU A 51 -22.19 -8.58 10.30
CA GLU A 51 -23.21 -9.62 10.12
C GLU A 51 -23.14 -10.70 11.22
N ARG A 52 -21.94 -11.15 11.59
CA ARG A 52 -21.78 -12.25 12.54
C ARG A 52 -22.05 -11.87 14.00
N TYR A 53 -21.72 -10.64 14.37
CA TYR A 53 -21.74 -10.18 15.76
C TYR A 53 -22.81 -9.11 16.01
N GLU A 54 -23.60 -8.74 14.99
CA GLU A 54 -24.67 -7.74 15.06
C GLU A 54 -24.16 -6.38 15.60
N VAL A 55 -22.98 -5.97 15.13
CA VAL A 55 -22.29 -4.74 15.55
C VAL A 55 -22.26 -3.69 14.43
N ASP A 56 -22.08 -2.43 14.79
CA ASP A 56 -21.88 -1.35 13.82
C ASP A 56 -20.47 -1.36 13.20
N GLU A 57 -20.28 -0.53 12.15
CA GLU A 57 -19.02 -0.43 11.41
C GLU A 57 -17.82 -0.04 12.30
N GLY A 58 -18.05 0.87 13.25
CA GLY A 58 -17.02 1.35 14.17
C GLY A 58 -16.61 0.25 15.15
N GLN A 59 -17.59 -0.44 15.73
CA GLN A 59 -17.35 -1.60 16.58
C GLN A 59 -16.61 -2.73 15.83
N ALA A 60 -16.99 -3.01 14.58
CA ALA A 60 -16.30 -4.01 13.77
C ALA A 60 -14.82 -3.64 13.49
N LEU A 61 -14.54 -2.36 13.24
CA LEU A 61 -13.17 -1.88 13.09
C LEU A 61 -12.35 -2.04 14.37
N GLU A 62 -12.95 -1.75 15.52
CA GLU A 62 -12.29 -1.92 16.82
C GLU A 62 -11.98 -3.40 17.11
N VAL A 63 -12.83 -4.33 16.69
CA VAL A 63 -12.55 -5.77 16.76
C VAL A 63 -11.33 -6.12 15.90
N LEU A 64 -11.27 -5.68 14.64
CA LEU A 64 -10.12 -5.94 13.76
C LEU A 64 -8.82 -5.36 14.34
N LYS A 65 -8.86 -4.13 14.86
CA LYS A 65 -7.69 -3.49 15.51
C LYS A 65 -7.22 -4.27 16.72
N ARG A 66 -8.14 -4.75 17.56
CA ARG A 66 -7.81 -5.55 18.74
C ARG A 66 -7.11 -6.84 18.36
N VAL A 67 -7.65 -7.58 17.38
CA VAL A 67 -7.04 -8.84 16.91
C VAL A 67 -5.69 -8.58 16.27
N SER A 68 -5.58 -7.56 15.42
CA SER A 68 -4.29 -7.13 14.83
C SER A 68 -3.24 -6.85 15.90
N SER A 69 -3.61 -6.12 16.96
CA SER A 69 -2.68 -5.82 18.06
C SER A 69 -2.33 -7.05 18.91
N GLN A 70 -3.28 -7.97 19.12
CA GLN A 70 -3.05 -9.18 19.91
C GLN A 70 -2.18 -10.21 19.18
N SER A 71 -2.33 -10.32 17.87
CA SER A 71 -1.58 -11.27 17.05
C SER A 71 -0.27 -10.71 16.50
N ASP A 72 0.02 -9.42 16.70
CA ASP A 72 1.17 -8.71 16.09
C ASP A 72 1.20 -8.83 14.55
N ILE A 73 0.02 -8.89 13.93
CA ILE A 73 -0.14 -9.02 12.47
C ILE A 73 -0.74 -7.72 11.93
N PRO A 74 -0.27 -7.21 10.78
CA PRO A 74 -0.85 -6.03 10.14
C PRO A 74 -2.37 -6.15 9.94
N LEU A 75 -3.11 -5.08 10.24
CA LEU A 75 -4.58 -5.04 10.13
C LEU A 75 -5.10 -5.51 8.76
N ARG A 76 -4.40 -5.12 7.68
CA ARG A 76 -4.71 -5.56 6.31
C ARG A 76 -4.69 -7.08 6.18
N ASP A 77 -3.71 -7.72 6.78
CA ASP A 77 -3.48 -9.16 6.63
C ASP A 77 -4.47 -9.93 7.50
N ILE A 78 -4.84 -9.41 8.69
CA ILE A 78 -5.99 -9.90 9.48
C ILE A 78 -7.28 -9.82 8.65
N ALA A 79 -7.53 -8.67 8.02
CA ALA A 79 -8.74 -8.46 7.21
C ALA A 79 -8.76 -9.40 5.99
N ALA A 80 -7.64 -9.57 5.30
CA ALA A 80 -7.50 -10.50 4.19
C ALA A 80 -7.75 -11.94 4.64
N HIS A 81 -7.13 -12.35 5.75
CA HIS A 81 -7.34 -13.67 6.34
C HIS A 81 -8.81 -13.91 6.71
N LEU A 82 -9.48 -12.91 7.30
CA LEU A 82 -10.89 -13.02 7.63
C LEU A 82 -11.76 -13.12 6.38
N VAL A 83 -11.48 -12.35 5.33
CA VAL A 83 -12.24 -12.40 4.07
C VAL A 83 -12.09 -13.76 3.39
N GLU A 84 -10.88 -14.33 3.39
CA GLU A 84 -10.57 -15.61 2.75
C GLU A 84 -11.11 -16.80 3.56
N THR A 85 -10.82 -16.86 4.86
CA THR A 85 -11.11 -18.02 5.71
C THR A 85 -12.43 -17.92 6.46
N ARG A 86 -13.02 -16.72 6.52
CA ARG A 86 -14.15 -16.37 7.40
C ARG A 86 -13.89 -16.62 8.88
N ARG A 87 -12.62 -16.65 9.32
CA ARG A 87 -12.22 -16.78 10.72
C ARG A 87 -11.21 -15.70 11.08
N LEU A 88 -11.24 -15.26 12.33
CA LEU A 88 -10.19 -14.43 12.90
C LEU A 88 -9.03 -15.34 13.33
N PRO A 89 -7.76 -14.92 13.13
CA PRO A 89 -6.63 -15.64 13.67
C PRO A 89 -6.67 -15.60 15.21
N LYS A 90 -6.08 -16.62 15.84
CA LYS A 90 -6.05 -16.76 17.30
C LYS A 90 -4.94 -15.92 17.93
#